data_AF-A0A348VBC1-F1
#
_entry.id   AF-A0A348VBC1-F1
#
_cell.length_a   1.000
_cell.length_b   1.000
_cell.length_c   1.000
_cell.angle_alpha   90.00
_cell.angle_beta   90.00
_cell.angle_gamma   90.00
#
_symmetry.space_group_name_H-M   'P 1'
#
loop_
_entity.id
_entity.type
_entity.pdbx_description
1 polymer ?
#
loop_
_entity_poly.entity_id
_entity_poly.type
_entity_poly.pdbx_seq_one_letter_code
_entity_poly.pdbx_strand_id
1 'polypeptide(L)'
;MDFSVHRLTNEADLLSYHAQMGSAQFWTFGNKLFSMVLLMKPGETFRVNNLVKDKNRDLFIKLLCWFIQSGATPDFIFNDSFTVFGRQKEVFKITQEKKSEK
;
A
#
# COMPACT_ATOMS: atom_id res chain seq x y z
N MET A 1 15.94 -1.83 10.42
CA MET A 1 14.84 -2.81 10.39
C MET A 1 14.36 -2.87 8.96
N ASP A 2 14.21 -4.08 8.42
CA ASP A 2 13.85 -4.31 7.02
C ASP A 2 12.69 -5.31 6.98
N PHE A 3 11.64 -4.96 6.23
CA PHE A 3 10.42 -5.74 6.07
C PHE A 3 10.21 -6.22 4.63
N SER A 4 11.20 -6.08 3.76
CA SER A 4 11.16 -6.57 2.38
C SER A 4 10.81 -8.06 2.29
N VAL A 5 11.15 -8.84 3.31
CA VAL A 5 10.76 -10.26 3.45
C VAL A 5 9.25 -10.50 3.52
N HIS A 6 8.47 -9.49 3.91
CA HIS A 6 7.01 -9.53 4.01
C HIS A 6 6.30 -9.09 2.72
N ARG A 7 7.06 -8.74 1.68
CA ARG A 7 6.51 -8.35 0.37
C ARG A 7 5.63 -9.46 -0.20
N LEU A 8 4.50 -9.08 -0.79
CA LEU A 8 3.69 -10.02 -1.55
C LEU A 8 4.39 -10.38 -2.87
N THR A 9 4.82 -11.64 -2.98
CA THR A 9 5.41 -12.22 -4.20
C THR A 9 4.41 -13.12 -4.94
N ASN A 10 3.46 -13.71 -4.21
CA ASN A 10 2.42 -14.59 -4.73
C ASN A 10 1.10 -14.34 -4.01
N GLU A 11 0.01 -14.08 -4.74
CA GLU A 11 -1.33 -13.88 -4.18
C GLU A 11 -1.84 -15.09 -3.39
N ALA A 12 -1.37 -16.31 -3.70
CA ALA A 12 -1.70 -17.51 -2.96
C ALA A 12 -1.32 -17.42 -1.47
N ASP A 13 -0.35 -16.57 -1.11
CA ASP A 13 0.02 -16.33 0.29
C ASP A 13 -1.14 -15.73 1.09
N LEU A 14 -1.99 -14.92 0.46
CA LEU A 14 -3.16 -14.33 1.10
C LEU A 14 -4.23 -15.39 1.40
N LEU A 15 -4.31 -16.46 0.62
CA LEU A 15 -5.25 -17.56 0.85
C LEU A 15 -4.96 -18.28 2.16
N SER A 16 -3.68 -18.41 2.54
CA SER A 16 -3.29 -19.02 3.81
C SER A 16 -3.77 -18.18 5.00
N TYR A 17 -3.66 -16.86 4.92
CA TYR A 17 -4.19 -15.95 5.93
C TYR A 17 -5.71 -15.97 5.99
N HIS A 18 -6.36 -16.00 4.83
CA HIS A 18 -7.81 -16.11 4.72
C HIS A 18 -8.33 -17.39 5.39
N ALA A 19 -7.68 -18.53 5.16
CA ALA A 19 -8.03 -19.81 5.76
C ALA A 19 -7.80 -19.83 7.30
N GLN A 20 -6.69 -19.26 7.77
CA GLN A 20 -6.35 -19.25 9.21
C GLN A 20 -7.25 -18.32 10.03
N MET A 21 -7.56 -17.13 9.52
CA MET A 21 -8.37 -16.14 10.24
C MET A 21 -9.87 -16.33 10.05
N GLY A 22 -10.26 -16.97 8.95
CA GLY A 22 -11.64 -17.01 8.46
C GLY A 22 -12.01 -15.78 7.64
N SER A 23 -12.90 -16.00 6.66
CA SER A 23 -13.25 -15.02 5.63
C SER A 23 -13.70 -13.67 6.18
N ALA A 24 -14.60 -13.66 7.17
CA ALA A 24 -15.14 -12.42 7.74
C ALA A 24 -14.04 -11.55 8.38
N GLN A 25 -13.12 -12.17 9.13
CA GLN A 25 -12.04 -11.43 9.80
C GLN A 25 -11.01 -10.91 8.80
N PHE A 26 -10.65 -11.73 7.82
CA PHE A 26 -9.72 -11.34 6.75
C PHE A 26 -10.24 -10.12 5.99
N TRP A 27 -11.48 -10.17 5.49
CA TRP A 27 -12.07 -9.06 4.75
C TRP A 27 -12.32 -7.84 5.63
N THR A 28 -12.71 -8.00 6.89
CA THR A 28 -12.84 -6.87 7.81
C THR A 28 -11.50 -6.15 8.02
N PHE A 29 -10.40 -6.91 8.15
CA PHE A 29 -9.07 -6.34 8.30
C PHE A 29 -8.61 -5.62 7.03
N GLY A 30 -8.72 -6.29 5.87
CA GLY A 30 -8.35 -5.72 4.56
C GLY A 30 -9.16 -4.48 4.21
N ASN A 31 -10.48 -4.51 4.40
CA ASN A 31 -11.35 -3.37 4.08
C ASN A 31 -11.01 -2.15 4.95
N LYS A 32 -10.76 -2.33 6.26
CA LYS A 32 -10.33 -1.23 7.13
C LYS A 32 -9.01 -0.62 6.68
N LEU A 33 -8.05 -1.46 6.31
CA LEU A 33 -6.76 -1.02 5.79
C LEU A 33 -6.93 -0.23 4.49
N PHE A 34 -7.73 -0.75 3.55
CA PHE A 34 -7.94 -0.11 2.25
C PHE A 34 -8.70 1.21 2.39
N SER A 35 -9.73 1.28 3.23
CA SER A 35 -10.41 2.53 3.54
C SER A 35 -9.47 3.57 4.14
N MET A 36 -8.59 3.18 5.06
CA MET A 36 -7.60 4.09 5.64
C MET A 36 -6.63 4.63 4.57
N VAL A 37 -6.15 3.76 3.69
CA VAL A 37 -5.21 4.12 2.62
C VAL A 37 -5.86 5.03 1.58
N LEU A 38 -7.09 4.74 1.17
CA LEU A 38 -7.83 5.56 0.20
C LEU A 38 -8.09 6.99 0.69
N LEU A 39 -8.15 7.19 2.01
CA LEU A 39 -8.33 8.52 2.62
C LEU A 39 -7.02 9.32 2.74
N MET A 40 -5.86 8.71 2.42
CA MET A 40 -4.59 9.42 2.47
C MET A 40 -4.52 10.53 1.42
N LYS A 41 -4.00 11.69 1.82
CA LYS A 41 -3.76 12.82 0.92
C LYS A 41 -2.45 12.61 0.14
N PRO A 42 -2.32 13.20 -1.06
CA PRO A 42 -1.06 13.18 -1.80
C PRO A 42 0.09 13.73 -0.94
N GLY A 43 1.19 12.98 -0.85
CA GLY A 43 2.35 13.27 -0.01
C GLY A 43 2.27 12.77 1.43
N GLU A 44 1.14 12.20 1.87
CA GLU A 44 1.05 11.57 3.18
C GLU A 44 1.78 10.22 3.18
N THR A 45 2.42 9.92 4.32
CA THR A 45 3.13 8.68 4.55
C THR A 45 2.88 8.22 5.98
N PHE A 46 2.99 6.92 6.22
CA PHE A 46 2.99 6.36 7.56
C PHE A 46 4.08 5.28 7.71
N ARG A 47 4.52 5.08 8.95
CA ARG A 47 5.42 3.98 9.32
C ARG A 47 4.60 2.75 9.67
N VAL A 48 4.92 1.60 9.08
CA VAL A 48 4.18 0.34 9.30
C VAL A 48 4.11 -0.02 10.79
N ASN A 49 5.23 0.09 11.51
CA ASN A 49 5.30 -0.23 12.95
C ASN A 49 4.43 0.64 13.85
N ASN A 50 3.99 1.81 13.38
CA ASN A 50 3.12 2.67 14.17
C ASN A 50 1.66 2.22 14.08
N LEU A 51 1.28 1.46 13.06
CA LEU A 51 -0.11 1.09 12.77
C LEU A 51 -0.43 -0.38 13.03
N VAL A 52 0.59 -1.25 13.08
CA VAL A 52 0.36 -2.70 13.23
C VAL A 52 1.32 -3.34 14.23
N LYS A 53 0.77 -4.26 15.04
CA LYS A 53 1.55 -5.11 15.93
C LYS A 53 2.32 -6.16 15.13
N ASP A 54 3.46 -6.59 15.63
CA ASP A 54 4.37 -7.57 15.02
C ASP A 54 3.64 -8.80 14.44
N LYS A 55 2.72 -9.39 15.19
CA LYS A 55 1.97 -10.58 14.77
C LYS A 55 1.12 -10.41 13.50
N ASN A 56 0.71 -9.19 13.18
CA ASN A 56 -0.14 -8.88 12.02
C ASN A 56 0.65 -8.14 10.92
N ARG A 57 1.95 -7.90 11.12
CA ARG A 57 2.79 -7.09 10.24
C ARG A 57 2.91 -7.72 8.84
N ASP A 58 3.09 -9.04 8.76
CA ASP A 58 3.23 -9.73 7.48
C ASP A 58 1.98 -9.56 6.62
N LEU A 59 0.80 -9.93 7.14
CA LEU A 59 -0.46 -9.75 6.43
C LEU A 59 -0.74 -8.29 6.06
N PHE A 60 -0.44 -7.35 6.96
CA PHE A 60 -0.63 -5.92 6.70
C PHE A 60 0.21 -5.43 5.51
N ILE A 61 1.49 -5.80 5.46
CA ILE A 61 2.38 -5.44 4.33
C ILE A 61 1.92 -6.12 3.04
N LYS A 62 1.53 -7.41 3.11
CA LYS A 62 1.04 -8.14 1.93
C LYS A 62 -0.23 -7.53 1.35
N LEU A 63 -1.16 -7.10 2.19
CA LEU A 63 -2.37 -6.42 1.73
C LEU A 63 -2.07 -5.05 1.11
N LEU A 64 -1.12 -4.28 1.64
CA LEU A 64 -0.68 -3.04 1.02
C LEU A 64 0.01 -3.27 -0.33
N CYS A 65 0.79 -4.35 -0.46
CA CYS A 65 1.36 -4.75 -1.75
C CYS A 65 0.26 -5.11 -2.75
N TRP A 66 -0.73 -5.90 -2.30
CA TRP A 66 -1.88 -6.27 -3.12
C TRP A 66 -2.69 -5.05 -3.56
N PHE A 67 -2.88 -4.08 -2.66
CA PHE A 67 -3.53 -2.81 -2.99
C PHE A 67 -2.81 -2.08 -4.13
N ILE A 68 -1.48 -1.96 -4.08
CA ILE A 68 -0.69 -1.36 -5.17
C ILE A 68 -0.84 -2.18 -6.46
N GLN A 69 -0.71 -3.50 -6.38
CA GLN A 69 -0.78 -4.42 -7.53
C GLN A 69 -2.16 -4.44 -8.20
N SER A 70 -3.23 -4.21 -7.45
CA SER A 70 -4.60 -4.17 -7.97
C SER A 70 -4.82 -3.03 -8.98
N GLY A 71 -3.94 -2.03 -9.00
CA GLY A 71 -3.95 -0.95 -9.99
C GLY A 71 -5.09 0.05 -9.83
N ALA A 72 -5.88 -0.02 -8.75
CA ALA A 72 -7.00 0.89 -8.52
C ALA A 72 -6.56 2.36 -8.36
N THR A 73 -5.34 2.60 -7.85
CA THR A 73 -4.79 3.94 -7.61
C THR A 73 -3.25 3.92 -7.76
N PRO A 74 -2.66 4.50 -8.82
CA PRO A 74 -1.25 4.32 -9.17
C PRO A 74 -0.26 5.15 -8.34
N ASP A 75 -0.75 5.94 -7.40
CA ASP A 75 0.03 6.90 -6.63
C ASP A 75 0.53 6.33 -5.29
N PHE A 76 0.32 5.05 -4.98
CA PHE A 76 0.79 4.46 -3.72
C PHE A 76 2.10 3.71 -3.86
N ILE A 77 3.00 3.90 -2.91
CA ILE A 77 4.33 3.26 -2.90
C ILE A 77 4.77 2.82 -1.50
N PHE A 78 5.65 1.83 -1.50
CA PHE A 78 6.52 1.51 -0.37
C PHE A 78 7.91 2.08 -0.59
N ASN A 79 8.62 2.38 0.50
CA ASN A 79 10.06 2.51 0.46
C ASN A 79 10.73 1.12 0.32
N ASP A 80 12.01 1.08 -0.06
CA ASP A 80 12.73 -0.17 -0.38
C ASP A 80 12.72 -1.21 0.75
N SER A 81 12.72 -0.76 2.00
CA SER A 81 12.70 -1.62 3.19
C SER A 81 11.30 -1.99 3.67
N PHE A 82 10.23 -1.61 2.97
CA PHE A 82 8.82 -1.86 3.33
C PHE A 82 8.43 -1.35 4.73
N THR A 83 9.13 -0.35 5.23
CA THR A 83 8.89 0.26 6.56
C THR A 83 8.00 1.49 6.51
N VAL A 84 7.92 2.14 5.35
CA VAL A 84 7.13 3.35 5.09
C VAL A 84 6.26 3.12 3.88
N PHE A 85 4.97 3.37 4.03
CA PHE A 85 4.00 3.35 2.95
C PHE A 85 3.45 4.77 2.78
N GLY A 86 3.19 5.16 1.54
CA GLY A 86 2.75 6.52 1.26
C GLY A 86 2.03 6.68 -0.07
N ARG A 87 1.36 7.82 -0.19
CA ARG A 87 0.77 8.30 -1.42
C ARG A 87 1.70 9.37 -2.00
N GLN A 88 2.16 9.19 -3.22
CA GLN A 88 2.98 10.16 -3.94
C GLN A 88 2.21 11.48 -4.10
N LYS A 89 2.94 12.60 -4.12
CA LYS A 89 2.35 13.86 -4.56
C LYS A 89 2.02 13.73 -6.04
N GLU A 90 0.85 14.17 -6.46
CA GLU A 90 0.55 14.30 -7.89
C GLU A 90 1.68 15.11 -8.53
N VAL A 91 2.38 14.50 -9.47
CA VAL A 91 3.30 15.24 -10.33
C VAL A 91 2.40 16.09 -11.22
N PHE A 92 2.17 17.35 -10.86
CA PHE A 92 1.62 18.33 -11.79
C PHE A 92 2.48 18.27 -13.04
N LYS A 93 1.96 17.66 -14.11
CA LYS A 93 2.55 17.76 -15.44
C LYS A 93 2.42 19.23 -15.82
N ILE A 94 3.46 20.01 -15.55
CA ILE A 94 3.62 21.33 -16.15
C ILE A 94 3.84 21.03 -17.64
N THR A 95 2.75 20.97 -18.40
CA THR A 95 2.79 21.07 -19.85
C THR A 95 3.43 22.42 -20.14
N GLN A 96 4.71 22.41 -20.49
CA GLN A 96 5.37 23.57 -21.07
C GLN A 96 4.61 23.87 -22.36
N GLU A 97 3.72 24.88 -22.33
CA GLU A 97 3.25 25.56 -23.53
C GLU A 97 4.50 26.05 -24.25
N LYS A 98 4.88 25.37 -25.34
CA LYS A 98 5.75 25.96 -26.33
C LYS A 98 5.00 27.15 -26.91
N LYS A 99 5.28 28.34 -26.38
CA LYS A 99 5.22 29.58 -27.17
C LYS A 99 6.12 29.36 -28.38
N SER A 100 5.52 29.09 -29.53
CA SER A 100 6.17 29.32 -30.81
C SER A 100 5.75 30.70 -31.28
N GLU A 101 6.48 31.71 -30.81
CA GLU A 101 6.59 32.99 -31.49
C GLU A 101 7.50 32.78 -32.71
N LYS A 102 6.90 32.71 -33.90
CA LYS A 102 7.30 33.46 -35.11
C LYS A 102 6.40 33.12 -36.29
#